data_AF-W0FLB4-F1
#
_entry.id   AF-W0FLB4-F1
#
_cell.length_a   1.000
_cell.length_b   1.000
_cell.length_c   1.000
_cell.angle_alpha   90.00
_cell.angle_beta   90.00
_cell.angle_gamma   90.00
#
_symmetry.space_group_name_H-M   'P 1'
#
loop_
_entity.id
_entity.type
_entity.pdbx_description
1 polymer ?
#
loop_
_entity_poly.entity_id
_entity_poly.type
_entity_poly.pdbx_seq_one_letter_code
_entity_poly.pdbx_strand_id
1 'polypeptide(L)'
;MSKRKIALGPGAASLILIVVALSLCMLAMLAQIGARSDYNLAARSAEMVTRVYELRDHSEHRMAELDAVLARCGAEKQDREAYLAAVSENLPEGMTLNGNIVSWTEPLNNRTMNCEAEILEPDGIPRAKWITYKLKVDEPEDDWEW
;
A
#
# COMPACT_ATOMS: atom_id res chain seq x y z
N MET A 1 -24.15 55.78 -38.93
CA MET A 1 -23.88 54.68 -37.98
C MET A 1 -24.74 54.85 -36.73
N SER A 2 -25.86 54.12 -36.62
CA SER A 2 -26.77 54.23 -35.47
C SER A 2 -26.14 53.56 -34.24
N LYS A 3 -25.84 54.35 -33.19
CA LYS A 3 -25.51 53.82 -31.87
C LYS A 3 -26.82 53.41 -31.18
N ARG A 4 -27.13 52.10 -31.18
CA ARG A 4 -28.23 51.56 -30.37
C ARG A 4 -27.86 51.68 -28.89
N LYS A 5 -28.45 52.66 -28.20
CA LYS A 5 -28.37 52.76 -26.73
C LYS A 5 -29.28 51.67 -26.15
N ILE A 6 -28.69 50.63 -25.56
CA ILE A 6 -29.43 49.62 -24.81
C ILE A 6 -29.88 50.30 -23.52
N ALA A 7 -31.14 50.72 -23.45
CA ALA A 7 -31.73 51.21 -22.21
C ALA A 7 -32.12 50.00 -21.36
N LEU A 8 -31.28 49.67 -20.38
CA LEU A 8 -31.58 48.66 -19.36
C LEU A 8 -32.67 49.21 -18.44
N GLY A 9 -33.92 48.81 -18.66
CA GLY A 9 -34.99 49.07 -17.70
C GLY A 9 -34.74 48.36 -16.36
N PRO A 10 -35.39 48.76 -15.26
CA PRO A 10 -35.18 48.17 -13.92
C PRO A 10 -35.37 46.64 -13.88
N GLY A 11 -36.22 46.08 -14.76
CA GLY A 11 -36.37 44.62 -14.91
C GLY A 11 -35.16 43.90 -15.51
N ALA A 12 -34.36 44.57 -16.34
CA ALA A 12 -33.16 43.98 -16.93
C ALA A 12 -32.01 43.88 -15.91
N ALA A 13 -31.88 44.86 -15.02
CA ALA A 13 -30.94 44.80 -13.89
C ALA A 13 -31.28 43.66 -12.92
N SER A 14 -32.57 43.44 -12.63
CA SER A 14 -33.03 42.31 -11.80
C SER A 14 -32.74 40.96 -12.46
N LEU A 15 -32.94 40.84 -13.79
CA LEU A 15 -32.61 39.62 -14.53
C LEU A 15 -31.11 39.30 -14.50
N ILE A 16 -30.25 40.32 -14.68
CA ILE A 16 -28.80 40.14 -14.58
C ILE A 16 -28.41 39.63 -13.19
N LEU A 17 -28.98 40.20 -12.12
CA LEU A 17 -28.71 39.73 -10.74
C LEU A 17 -29.11 38.27 -10.53
N ILE A 18 -30.27 37.85 -11.05
CA ILE A 18 -30.72 36.45 -10.96
C ILE A 18 -29.73 35.53 -11.69
N VAL A 19 -29.30 35.89 -12.89
CA VAL A 19 -28.34 35.09 -13.67
C VAL A 19 -27.00 34.97 -12.94
N VAL A 20 -26.51 36.06 -12.34
CA VAL A 20 -25.28 36.07 -11.54
C VAL A 20 -25.42 35.23 -10.28
N ALA A 21 -26.55 35.31 -9.58
CA ALA A 21 -26.80 34.47 -8.41
C ALA A 21 -26.84 32.98 -8.78
N LEU A 22 -27.52 32.62 -9.87
CA LEU A 22 -27.57 31.25 -10.37
C LEU A 22 -26.19 30.73 -10.78
N SER A 23 -25.37 31.54 -11.44
CA SER A 23 -24.02 31.14 -11.83
C SER A 23 -23.12 30.92 -10.60
N LEU A 24 -23.20 31.78 -9.58
CA LEU A 24 -22.49 31.60 -8.32
C LEU A 24 -22.95 30.32 -7.59
N CYS A 25 -24.25 30.02 -7.57
CA CYS A 25 -24.77 28.77 -7.01
C CYS A 25 -24.24 27.54 -7.76
N MET A 26 -24.19 27.58 -9.10
CA MET A 26 -23.61 26.50 -9.90
C MET A 26 -22.13 26.32 -9.61
N LEU A 27 -21.36 27.40 -9.56
CA LEU A 27 -19.93 27.36 -9.23
C LEU A 27 -19.69 26.82 -7.81
N ALA A 28 -20.52 27.23 -6.84
CA ALA A 28 -20.43 26.72 -5.46
C ALA A 28 -20.72 25.22 -5.39
N MET A 29 -21.72 24.72 -6.12
CA MET A 29 -22.00 23.28 -6.20
C MET A 29 -20.84 22.51 -6.84
N LEU A 30 -20.27 23.01 -7.94
CA LEU A 30 -19.12 22.38 -8.58
C LEU A 30 -17.90 22.36 -7.66
N ALA A 31 -17.63 23.45 -6.94
CA ALA A 31 -16.54 23.52 -5.96
C ALA A 31 -16.74 22.51 -4.82
N GLN A 32 -17.97 22.36 -4.32
CA GLN A 32 -18.29 21.39 -3.27
C GLN A 32 -18.13 19.95 -3.75
N ILE A 33 -18.57 19.64 -4.98
CA ILE A 33 -18.40 18.31 -5.58
C ILE A 33 -16.91 18.01 -5.76
N GLY A 34 -16.13 18.98 -6.26
CA GLY A 34 -14.67 18.86 -6.39
C GLY A 34 -14.00 18.56 -5.05
N ALA A 35 -14.26 19.39 -4.04
CA ALA A 35 -13.69 19.21 -2.70
C ALA A 35 -14.05 17.84 -2.09
N ARG A 36 -15.28 17.36 -2.30
CA ARG A 36 -15.70 16.03 -1.83
C ARG A 36 -15.00 14.90 -2.57
N SER A 37 -14.78 15.04 -3.88
CA SER A 37 -14.01 14.09 -4.67
C SER A 37 -12.56 14.01 -4.19
N ASP A 38 -11.92 15.16 -4.00
CA ASP A 38 -10.54 15.26 -3.51
C ASP A 38 -10.41 14.67 -2.11
N TYR A 39 -11.37 14.95 -1.23
CA TYR A 39 -11.42 14.37 0.11
C TYR A 39 -11.53 12.85 0.06
N ASN A 40 -12.43 12.30 -0.75
CA ASN A 40 -12.59 10.86 -0.89
C ASN A 40 -11.32 10.19 -1.44
N LEU A 41 -10.65 10.83 -2.40
CA LEU A 41 -9.38 10.35 -2.93
C LEU A 41 -8.29 10.35 -1.86
N ALA A 42 -8.17 11.44 -1.10
CA ALA A 42 -7.21 11.57 0.00
C ALA A 42 -7.49 10.56 1.13
N ALA A 43 -8.75 10.31 1.46
CA ALA A 43 -9.13 9.31 2.46
C ALA A 43 -8.72 7.90 2.02
N ARG A 44 -9.00 7.54 0.75
CA ARG A 44 -8.59 6.25 0.18
C ARG A 44 -7.08 6.09 0.13
N SER A 45 -6.34 7.15 -0.22
CA SER A 45 -4.88 7.08 -0.24
C SER A 45 -4.29 6.93 1.16
N ALA A 46 -4.84 7.62 2.17
CA ALA A 46 -4.42 7.48 3.56
C ALA A 46 -4.69 6.07 4.12
N GLU A 47 -5.88 5.52 3.85
CA GLU A 47 -6.24 4.15 4.24
C GLU A 47 -5.28 3.13 3.61
N MET A 48 -4.98 3.29 2.32
CA MET A 48 -4.06 2.44 1.60
C MET A 48 -2.63 2.49 2.14
N VAL A 49 -2.14 3.68 2.50
CA VAL A 49 -0.82 3.84 3.13
C VAL A 49 -0.81 3.14 4.49
N THR A 50 -1.87 3.29 5.29
CA THR A 50 -2.00 2.65 6.60
C THR A 50 -1.92 1.13 6.47
N ARG A 51 -2.70 0.54 5.55
CA ARG A 51 -2.68 -0.92 5.30
C ARG A 51 -1.31 -1.43 4.84
N VAL A 52 -0.57 -0.65 4.06
CA VAL A 52 0.80 -1.03 3.66
C VAL A 52 1.74 -1.03 4.86
N TYR A 53 1.62 -0.06 5.78
CA TYR A 53 2.42 -0.06 7.01
C TYR A 53 2.04 -1.19 7.96
N GLU A 54 0.76 -1.51 8.09
CA GLU A 54 0.30 -2.69 8.86
C GLU A 54 0.87 -3.99 8.28
N LEU A 55 0.88 -4.12 6.95
CA LEU A 55 1.49 -5.27 6.28
C LEU A 55 2.99 -5.34 6.56
N ARG A 56 3.68 -4.19 6.54
CA ARG A 56 5.10 -4.10 6.87
C ARG A 56 5.41 -4.54 8.29
N ASP A 57 4.63 -4.06 9.25
CA ASP A 57 4.73 -4.45 10.66
C ASP A 57 4.51 -5.95 10.83
N HIS A 58 3.50 -6.51 10.15
CA HIS A 58 3.27 -7.95 10.13
C HIS A 58 4.49 -8.72 9.63
N SER A 59 5.10 -8.34 8.51
CA SER A 59 6.30 -9.03 8.02
C SER A 59 7.53 -8.88 8.91
N GLU A 60 7.70 -7.76 9.61
CA GLU A 60 8.74 -7.62 10.64
C GLU A 60 8.47 -8.55 11.83
N HIS A 61 7.21 -8.71 12.25
CA HIS A 61 6.84 -9.68 13.27
C HIS A 61 7.20 -11.12 12.85
N ARG A 62 6.92 -11.46 11.58
CA ARG A 62 7.25 -12.77 10.99
C ARG A 62 8.76 -13.00 10.91
N MET A 63 9.54 -11.95 10.63
CA MET A 63 10.99 -12.03 10.71
C MET A 63 11.48 -12.25 12.15
N ALA A 64 10.86 -11.62 13.15
CA ALA A 64 11.19 -11.86 14.54
C ALA A 64 10.84 -13.30 15.00
N GLU A 65 9.72 -13.85 14.52
CA GLU A 65 9.39 -15.27 14.71
C GLU A 65 10.45 -16.19 14.10
N LEU A 66 10.91 -15.87 12.89
CA LEU A 66 12.00 -16.59 12.24
C LEU A 66 13.29 -16.49 13.06
N ASP A 67 13.71 -15.30 13.50
CA ASP A 67 14.92 -15.15 14.35
C ASP A 67 14.81 -15.95 15.65
N ALA A 68 13.63 -16.03 16.26
CA ALA A 68 13.41 -16.86 17.44
C ALA A 68 13.57 -18.36 17.14
N VAL A 69 13.11 -18.84 15.99
CA VAL A 69 13.35 -20.22 15.53
C VAL A 69 14.84 -20.46 15.30
N LEU A 70 15.52 -19.56 14.59
CA LEU A 70 16.96 -19.63 14.33
C LEU A 70 17.77 -19.67 15.63
N ALA A 71 17.42 -18.83 16.61
CA ALA A 71 18.05 -18.79 17.92
C ALA A 71 17.90 -20.12 18.68
N ARG A 72 16.71 -20.75 18.64
CA ARG A 72 16.48 -22.06 19.27
C ARG A 72 17.29 -23.15 18.60
N CYS A 73 17.24 -23.24 17.27
CA CYS A 73 17.97 -24.25 16.51
C CYS A 73 19.50 -24.10 16.66
N GLY A 74 20.00 -22.87 16.73
CA GLY A 74 21.43 -22.57 16.92
C GLY A 74 21.94 -22.95 18.31
N ALA A 75 21.09 -22.86 19.35
CA ALA A 75 21.45 -23.31 20.68
C ALA A 75 21.60 -24.84 20.80
N GLU A 76 20.88 -25.59 19.96
CA GLU A 76 20.85 -27.05 20.00
C GLU A 76 21.91 -27.71 19.11
N LYS A 77 22.36 -27.04 18.03
CA LYS A 77 23.20 -27.65 17.00
C LYS A 77 24.29 -26.69 16.50
N GLN A 78 25.55 -27.13 16.62
CA GLN A 78 26.73 -26.40 16.11
C GLN A 78 27.07 -26.69 14.65
N ASP A 79 26.58 -27.81 14.09
CA ASP A 79 26.83 -28.17 12.71
C ASP A 79 25.83 -27.49 11.75
N ARG A 80 26.35 -26.93 10.65
CA ARG A 80 25.58 -26.10 9.71
C ARG A 80 24.47 -26.87 9.01
N GLU A 81 24.75 -28.11 8.59
CA GLU A 81 23.78 -28.94 7.89
C GLU A 81 22.68 -29.42 8.84
N ALA A 82 23.07 -29.85 10.04
CA ALA A 82 22.13 -30.22 11.08
C ALA A 82 21.25 -29.06 11.57
N TYR A 83 21.80 -27.83 11.57
CA TYR A 83 21.09 -26.59 11.87
C TYR A 83 20.05 -26.24 10.81
N LEU A 84 20.42 -26.24 9.52
CA LEU A 84 19.47 -25.96 8.44
C LEU A 84 18.34 -27.01 8.38
N ALA A 85 18.65 -28.29 8.66
CA ALA A 85 17.64 -29.33 8.79
C ALA A 85 16.65 -29.03 9.94
N ALA A 86 17.15 -28.65 11.12
CA ALA A 86 16.29 -28.30 12.26
C ALA A 86 15.42 -27.07 11.98
N VAL A 87 15.98 -26.05 11.32
CA VAL A 87 15.22 -24.89 10.87
C VAL A 87 14.14 -25.31 9.88
N SER A 88 14.45 -26.19 8.92
CA SER A 88 13.47 -26.67 7.95
C SER A 88 12.25 -27.37 8.58
N GLU A 89 12.47 -28.07 9.69
CA GLU A 89 11.41 -28.76 10.45
C GLU A 89 10.59 -27.81 11.34
N ASN A 90 11.18 -26.68 11.76
CA ASN A 90 10.59 -25.72 12.70
C ASN A 90 10.20 -24.38 12.04
N LEU A 91 10.13 -24.33 10.71
CA LEU A 91 9.74 -23.12 9.99
C LEU A 91 8.30 -22.71 10.36
N PRO A 92 8.06 -21.40 10.56
CA PRO A 92 6.71 -20.88 10.68
C PRO A 92 5.85 -21.21 9.45
N GLU A 93 4.54 -21.40 9.64
CA GLU A 93 3.60 -21.75 8.57
C GLU A 93 3.68 -20.76 7.39
N GLY A 94 3.73 -21.24 6.15
CA GLY A 94 3.80 -20.37 4.96
C GLY A 94 5.20 -19.85 4.61
N MET A 95 6.24 -20.24 5.35
CA MET A 95 7.63 -20.01 4.97
C MET A 95 8.22 -21.23 4.27
N THR A 96 9.03 -20.99 3.23
CA THR A 96 9.75 -22.05 2.52
C THR A 96 11.25 -21.77 2.55
N LEU A 97 12.03 -22.78 2.95
CA LEU A 97 13.49 -22.71 2.93
C LEU A 97 14.04 -23.30 1.63
N ASN A 98 14.85 -22.51 0.92
CA ASN A 98 15.59 -22.93 -0.26
C ASN A 98 17.10 -22.75 -0.01
N GLY A 99 17.76 -23.84 0.41
CA GLY A 99 19.15 -23.83 0.83
C GLY A 99 19.36 -22.99 2.08
N ASN A 100 19.67 -21.71 1.88
CA ASN A 100 19.93 -20.75 2.96
C ASN A 100 18.97 -19.55 2.97
N ILE A 101 18.01 -19.53 2.04
CA ILE A 101 17.08 -18.42 1.88
C ILE A 101 15.69 -18.88 2.31
N VAL A 102 15.09 -18.17 3.25
CA VAL A 102 13.69 -18.35 3.63
C VAL A 102 12.86 -17.33 2.87
N SER A 103 11.95 -17.81 2.04
CA SER A 103 10.99 -16.98 1.32
C SER A 103 9.60 -17.17 1.89
N TRP A 104 8.86 -16.09 2.03
CA TRP A 104 7.45 -16.11 2.38
C TRP A 104 6.72 -14.94 1.74
N THR A 105 5.41 -15.06 1.69
CA THR A 105 4.57 -14.13 0.96
C THR A 105 3.35 -13.78 1.80
N GLU A 106 3.11 -12.48 1.99
CA GLU A 106 1.98 -11.98 2.75
C GLU A 106 0.99 -11.29 1.79
N PRO A 107 -0.22 -11.84 1.60
CA PRO A 107 -1.22 -11.26 0.71
C PRO A 107 -1.93 -10.06 1.37
N LEU A 108 -2.17 -9.02 0.58
CA LEU A 108 -2.97 -7.84 0.92
C LEU A 108 -3.89 -7.47 -0.25
N ASN A 109 -5.05 -8.12 -0.33
CA ASN A 109 -6.04 -7.94 -1.40
C ASN A 109 -5.44 -8.15 -2.80
N ASN A 110 -5.17 -7.07 -3.54
CA ASN A 110 -4.56 -7.07 -4.88
C ASN A 110 -3.05 -6.81 -4.86
N ARG A 111 -2.44 -6.95 -3.68
CA ARG A 111 -1.02 -6.73 -3.47
C ARG A 111 -0.46 -7.89 -2.71
N THR A 112 0.79 -8.17 -2.98
CA THR A 112 1.46 -9.33 -2.44
C THR A 112 2.83 -8.86 -1.98
N MET A 113 3.13 -9.01 -0.69
CA MET A 113 4.45 -8.66 -0.17
C MET A 113 5.36 -9.87 -0.21
N ASN A 114 6.40 -9.78 -1.02
CA ASN A 114 7.41 -10.83 -1.15
C ASN A 114 8.55 -10.53 -0.17
N CYS A 115 8.78 -11.50 0.71
CA CYS A 115 9.78 -11.44 1.75
C CYS A 115 10.78 -12.58 1.55
N GLU A 116 12.07 -12.23 1.52
CA GLU A 116 13.16 -13.19 1.46
C GLU A 116 14.23 -12.82 2.48
N ALA A 117 14.64 -13.79 3.29
CA ALA A 117 15.65 -13.66 4.31
C ALA A 117 16.76 -14.68 4.11
N GLU A 118 18.02 -14.24 4.16
CA GLU A 118 19.18 -15.12 4.20
C GLU A 118 19.46 -15.53 5.65
N ILE A 119 19.59 -16.83 5.91
CA ILE A 119 20.02 -17.34 7.22
C ILE A 119 21.54 -17.25 7.32
N LEU A 120 22.06 -16.55 8.31
CA LEU A 120 23.50 -16.42 8.55
C LEU A 120 24.03 -17.55 9.42
N GLU A 121 25.33 -17.50 9.74
CA GLU A 121 26.00 -18.41 10.67
C GLU A 121 25.23 -18.49 12.02
N PRO A 122 25.12 -19.69 12.63
CA PRO A 122 24.32 -19.90 13.85
C PRO A 122 24.78 -19.07 15.06
N ASP A 123 26.08 -18.76 15.15
CA ASP A 123 26.66 -17.92 16.22
C ASP A 123 26.66 -16.42 15.89
N GLY A 124 26.22 -16.04 14.68
CA GLY A 124 26.21 -14.65 14.22
C GLY A 124 25.05 -13.84 14.80
N ILE A 125 25.34 -12.61 15.26
CA ILE A 125 24.31 -11.58 15.46
C ILE A 125 24.56 -10.51 14.39
N PRO A 126 23.67 -10.34 13.40
CA PRO A 126 22.33 -10.94 13.24
C PRO A 126 22.34 -12.38 12.68
N ARG A 127 21.31 -13.19 12.99
CA ARG A 127 21.14 -14.57 12.50
C ARG A 127 20.42 -14.68 11.17
N ALA A 128 19.70 -13.63 10.77
CA ALA A 128 19.05 -13.52 9.47
C ALA A 128 19.23 -12.11 8.91
N LYS A 129 19.25 -11.99 7.59
CA LYS A 129 19.32 -10.72 6.88
C LYS A 129 18.31 -10.67 5.76
N TRP A 130 17.59 -9.55 5.66
CA TRP A 130 16.70 -9.29 4.52
C TRP A 130 17.46 -9.28 3.19
N ILE A 131 17.01 -10.08 2.23
CA ILE A 131 17.42 -10.03 0.82
C ILE A 131 16.39 -9.23 0.01
N THR A 132 15.12 -9.63 0.12
CA THR A 132 14.02 -9.02 -0.63
C THR A 132 12.92 -8.63 0.34
N TYR A 133 12.51 -7.36 0.25
CA TYR A 133 11.38 -6.81 0.98
C TYR A 133 10.62 -5.88 0.05
N LYS A 134 9.80 -6.46 -0.84
CA LYS A 134 9.16 -5.73 -1.94
C LYS A 134 7.66 -5.99 -1.96
N LEU A 135 6.91 -4.90 -2.04
CA LEU A 135 5.49 -4.92 -2.32
C LEU A 135 5.29 -5.06 -3.83
N LYS A 136 4.69 -6.16 -4.27
CA LYS A 136 4.20 -6.32 -5.64
C LYS A 136 2.72 -5.95 -5.67
N VAL A 137 2.32 -5.19 -6.67
CA VAL A 137 0.90 -5.00 -6.99
C VAL A 137 0.58 -6.04 -8.06
N ASP A 138 -0.42 -6.86 -7.81
CA ASP A 138 -0.97 -7.72 -8.84
C ASP A 138 -1.82 -6.79 -9.71
N GLU A 139 -1.22 -6.32 -10.80
CA GLU A 139 -1.98 -5.67 -11.86
C GLU A 139 -3.03 -6.70 -12.34
N PRO A 140 -4.32 -6.34 -12.40
CA PRO A 140 -5.28 -7.19 -13.09
C PRO A 140 -4.72 -7.42 -14.49
N GLU A 141 -4.73 -8.67 -14.97
CA GLU A 141 -4.42 -8.98 -16.36
C GLU A 141 -5.21 -7.97 -17.20
N ASP A 142 -4.44 -7.16 -17.93
CA ASP A 142 -4.94 -6.08 -18.74
C ASP A 142 -5.65 -6.75 -19.92
N ASP A 143 -6.92 -7.16 -19.71
CA ASP A 143 -7.84 -7.74 -20.68
C ASP A 143 -8.24 -6.70 -21.76
N TRP A 144 -7.26 -6.00 -22.33
CA TRP A 144 -7.43 -5.10 -23.47
C TRP A 144 -7.40 -5.88 -24.79
N GLU A 145 -7.99 -7.08 -24.85
CA GLU A 145 -8.38 -7.70 -26.11
C GLU A 145 -9.74 -7.13 -26.56
N TRP A 146 -9.69 -5.98 -27.25
CA TRP A 146 -10.78 -5.51 -28.12
C TRP A 146 -10.24 -5.26 -29.53
#